data_AF-A0A2H9NS03-F1
#
_entry.id   AF-A0A2H9NS03-F1
#
_cell.length_a   1.000
_cell.length_b   1.000
_cell.length_c   1.000
_cell.angle_alpha   90.00
_cell.angle_beta   90.00
_cell.angle_gamma   90.00
#
_symmetry.space_group_name_H-M   'P 1'
#
loop_
_entity.id
_entity.type
_entity.pdbx_description
1 polymer ?
#
loop_
_entity_poly.entity_id
_entity_poly.type
_entity_poly.pdbx_seq_one_letter_code
_entity_poly.pdbx_strand_id
1 'polypeptide(L)'
;MKGLANWIMIVGSVIIGLVLFSIGASLFISQIRAVQRQGVLEQIQYFHDQLISACNMGLGNKRSYSLNLPDNLRAVYAANNTYDPPPDKVSELITDQKAAVGNHTCIQFFDDNLPICQYIGCYANMTYMGSPSMKSTLQTLLARLKGSPPNYEYVVDIEKADEYFINARGKAGIKPSASSSIPTTTTNMPANSISLIGQCHAANFLNDLEVSWVYPSGEVTWKEVEPERGIYNWNKLDQEVAKVQVKGKKIWIQVLTDNPNVKVIPQWAIDSGMHQIGEKMDKPVQ
;
A
#
# COMPACT_ATOMS: atom_id res chain seq x y z
N MET A 1 -31.46 42.95 14.40
CA MET A 1 -31.57 41.48 14.61
C MET A 1 -31.59 40.64 13.32
N LYS A 2 -31.88 41.19 12.13
CA LYS A 2 -31.90 40.41 10.87
C LYS A 2 -30.54 39.81 10.45
N GLY A 3 -29.42 40.39 10.87
CA GLY A 3 -28.07 39.88 10.54
C GLY A 3 -27.67 38.59 11.25
N LEU A 4 -28.17 38.35 12.48
CA LEU A 4 -27.84 37.14 13.25
C LEU A 4 -28.50 35.89 12.67
N ALA A 5 -29.76 36.01 12.23
CA ALA A 5 -30.52 34.90 11.66
C ALA A 5 -29.91 34.37 10.35
N ASN A 6 -29.40 35.26 9.49
CA ASN A 6 -28.77 34.86 8.23
C ASN A 6 -27.49 34.04 8.46
N TRP A 7 -26.66 34.42 9.44
CA TRP A 7 -25.43 33.68 9.76
C TRP A 7 -25.71 32.27 10.30
N ILE A 8 -26.74 32.11 11.13
CA ILE A 8 -27.14 30.80 11.67
C ILE A 8 -27.55 29.86 10.54
N MET A 9 -28.31 30.34 9.55
CA MET A 9 -28.72 29.52 8.39
C MET A 9 -27.53 29.07 7.54
N ILE A 10 -26.54 29.94 7.34
CA ILE A 10 -25.32 29.63 6.57
C ILE A 10 -24.50 28.56 7.29
N VAL A 11 -24.28 28.71 8.60
CA VAL A 11 -23.54 27.71 9.38
C VAL A 11 -24.29 26.38 9.41
N GLY A 12 -25.61 26.41 9.55
CA GLY A 12 -26.46 25.22 9.53
C GLY A 12 -26.34 24.42 8.22
N SER A 13 -26.37 25.09 7.06
CA SER A 13 -26.26 24.41 5.76
C SER A 13 -24.88 23.81 5.52
N VAL A 14 -23.81 24.47 5.96
CA VAL A 14 -22.44 23.95 5.85
C VAL A 14 -22.27 22.69 6.71
N ILE A 15 -22.76 22.70 7.95
CA ILE A 15 -22.69 21.53 8.84
C ILE A 15 -23.47 20.35 8.24
N ILE A 16 -24.70 20.59 7.77
CA ILE A 16 -25.52 19.54 7.13
C ILE A 16 -24.80 19.01 5.87
N GLY A 17 -24.23 19.88 5.06
CA GLY A 17 -23.45 19.49 3.88
C GLY A 17 -22.25 18.60 4.21
N LEU A 18 -21.48 18.94 5.25
CA LEU A 18 -20.33 18.14 5.69
C LEU A 18 -20.74 16.77 6.24
N VAL A 19 -21.86 16.69 6.97
CA VAL A 19 -22.40 15.42 7.47
C VAL A 19 -22.83 14.53 6.30
N LEU A 20 -23.60 15.07 5.35
CA LEU A 20 -24.04 14.32 4.17
C LEU A 20 -22.85 13.87 3.31
N PHE A 21 -21.85 14.73 3.13
CA PHE A 21 -20.63 14.38 2.42
C PHE A 21 -19.86 13.24 3.10
N SER A 22 -19.75 13.26 4.42
CA SER A 22 -19.07 12.20 5.19
C SER A 22 -19.77 10.86 5.06
N ILE A 23 -21.12 10.85 5.12
CA ILE A 23 -21.91 9.64 4.90
C ILE A 23 -21.71 9.13 3.48
N GLY A 24 -21.83 10.01 2.47
CA GLY A 24 -21.61 9.64 1.07
C GLY A 24 -20.21 9.07 0.81
N ALA A 25 -19.16 9.68 1.36
CA ALA A 25 -17.79 9.20 1.22
C ALA A 25 -17.59 7.82 1.85
N SER A 26 -18.18 7.56 3.02
CA SER A 26 -18.05 6.25 3.68
C SER A 26 -18.75 5.12 2.90
N LEU A 27 -19.93 5.38 2.33
CA LEU A 27 -20.62 4.43 1.45
C LEU A 27 -19.85 4.18 0.16
N PHE A 28 -19.22 5.21 -0.41
CA PHE A 28 -18.42 5.05 -1.61
C PHE A 28 -17.16 4.19 -1.36
N ILE A 29 -16.50 4.39 -0.22
CA ILE A 29 -15.31 3.59 0.18
C ILE A 29 -15.70 2.12 0.39
N SER A 30 -16.83 1.84 1.03
CA SER A 30 -17.27 0.45 1.25
C SER A 30 -17.60 -0.25 -0.07
N GLN A 31 -18.21 0.47 -1.02
CA GLN A 31 -18.51 -0.07 -2.36
C GLN A 31 -17.22 -0.40 -3.13
N ILE A 32 -16.20 0.46 -3.09
CA ILE A 32 -14.91 0.19 -3.74
C ILE A 32 -14.27 -1.08 -3.17
N ARG A 33 -14.25 -1.25 -1.85
CA ARG A 33 -13.68 -2.44 -1.19
C ARG A 33 -14.42 -3.70 -1.60
N ALA A 34 -15.75 -3.66 -1.69
CA ALA A 34 -16.56 -4.79 -2.12
C ALA A 34 -16.25 -5.20 -3.56
N VAL A 35 -16.16 -4.23 -4.48
CA VAL A 35 -15.83 -4.49 -5.89
C VAL A 35 -14.41 -5.06 -6.04
N GLN A 36 -13.43 -4.49 -5.35
CA GLN A 36 -12.05 -5.00 -5.35
C GLN A 36 -11.99 -6.43 -4.82
N ARG A 37 -12.66 -6.70 -3.70
CA ARG A 37 -12.73 -8.04 -3.11
C ARG A 37 -13.33 -9.04 -4.09
N GLN A 38 -14.42 -8.69 -4.77
CA GLN A 38 -15.04 -9.56 -5.76
C GLN A 38 -14.09 -9.87 -6.93
N GLY A 39 -13.39 -8.86 -7.46
CA GLY A 39 -12.43 -9.06 -8.55
C GLY A 39 -11.29 -10.02 -8.17
N VAL A 40 -10.80 -9.95 -6.93
CA VAL A 40 -9.81 -10.92 -6.40
C VAL A 40 -10.40 -12.31 -6.31
N LEU A 41 -11.61 -12.44 -5.76
CA LEU A 41 -12.27 -13.75 -5.64
C LEU A 41 -12.45 -14.41 -7.01
N GLU A 42 -12.82 -13.66 -8.04
CA GLU A 42 -12.93 -14.14 -9.42
C GLU A 42 -11.57 -14.58 -9.98
N GLN A 43 -10.51 -13.79 -9.78
CA GLN A 43 -9.16 -14.16 -10.23
C GLN A 43 -8.62 -15.40 -9.50
N ILE A 44 -8.89 -15.53 -8.21
CA ILE A 44 -8.52 -16.69 -7.41
C ILE A 44 -9.34 -17.91 -7.81
N GLN A 45 -10.63 -17.75 -8.12
CA GLN A 45 -11.45 -18.84 -8.62
C GLN A 45 -10.87 -19.37 -9.94
N TYR A 46 -10.52 -18.47 -10.86
CA TYR A 46 -9.86 -18.86 -12.10
C TYR A 46 -8.54 -19.59 -11.84
N PHE A 47 -7.72 -19.10 -10.90
CA PHE A 47 -6.49 -19.76 -10.49
C PHE A 47 -6.72 -21.16 -9.90
N HIS A 48 -7.75 -21.31 -9.06
CA HIS A 48 -8.16 -22.58 -8.49
C HIS A 48 -8.56 -23.58 -9.57
N ASP A 49 -9.33 -23.15 -10.57
CA ASP A 49 -9.69 -23.99 -11.72
C ASP A 49 -8.44 -24.42 -12.52
N GLN A 50 -7.42 -23.56 -12.62
CA GLN A 50 -6.13 -23.93 -13.23
C GLN A 50 -5.36 -24.96 -12.39
N LEU A 51 -5.45 -24.90 -11.06
CA LEU A 51 -4.87 -25.90 -10.16
C LEU A 51 -5.57 -27.27 -10.32
N ILE A 52 -6.91 -27.28 -10.37
CA ILE A 52 -7.70 -28.51 -10.65
C ILE A 52 -7.34 -29.06 -12.04
N SER A 53 -7.26 -28.20 -13.05
CA SER A 53 -6.83 -28.60 -14.39
C SER A 53 -5.43 -29.20 -14.36
N ALA A 54 -4.51 -28.60 -13.59
CA ALA A 54 -3.16 -29.10 -13.42
C ALA A 54 -3.09 -30.46 -12.72
N CYS A 55 -3.97 -30.73 -11.76
CA CYS A 55 -4.08 -32.06 -11.15
C CYS A 55 -4.41 -33.15 -12.18
N ASN A 56 -5.11 -32.82 -13.27
CA ASN A 56 -5.50 -33.76 -14.33
C ASN A 56 -4.57 -33.76 -15.55
N MET A 57 -3.49 -32.98 -15.54
CA MET A 57 -2.50 -32.98 -16.62
C MET A 57 -1.57 -34.20 -16.54
N GLY A 58 -0.95 -34.55 -17.67
CA GLY A 58 0.13 -35.55 -17.69
C GLY A 58 1.36 -35.09 -16.90
N LEU A 59 2.14 -36.05 -16.39
CA LEU A 59 3.38 -35.80 -15.63
C LEU A 59 4.36 -34.93 -16.41
N GLY A 60 5.04 -34.01 -15.73
CA GLY A 60 6.05 -33.12 -16.30
C GLY A 60 5.50 -31.92 -17.07
N ASN A 61 4.17 -31.80 -17.25
CA ASN A 61 3.57 -30.61 -17.85
C ASN A 61 3.75 -29.39 -16.95
N LYS A 62 4.09 -28.26 -17.58
CA LYS A 62 4.31 -26.95 -16.94
C LYS A 62 3.41 -25.90 -17.57
N ARG A 63 2.82 -25.04 -16.75
CA ARG A 63 2.08 -23.86 -17.19
C ARG A 63 2.39 -22.69 -16.26
N SER A 64 2.42 -21.48 -16.82
CA SER A 64 2.66 -20.25 -16.07
C SER A 64 1.43 -19.36 -16.13
N TYR A 65 1.05 -18.78 -15.00
CA TYR A 65 -0.11 -17.87 -14.88
C TYR A 65 0.30 -16.59 -14.17
N SER A 66 -0.26 -15.44 -14.60
CA SER A 66 -0.08 -14.18 -13.87
C SER A 66 -1.27 -13.93 -12.95
N LEU A 67 -0.99 -13.66 -11.68
CA LEU A 67 -1.94 -13.26 -10.66
C LEU A 67 -1.66 -11.82 -10.24
N ASN A 68 -2.70 -11.04 -9.98
CA ASN A 68 -2.57 -9.65 -9.57
C ASN A 68 -3.27 -9.45 -8.24
N LEU A 69 -2.50 -9.53 -7.15
CA LEU A 69 -3.03 -9.59 -5.79
C LEU A 69 -3.00 -8.19 -5.17
N PRO A 70 -4.11 -7.65 -4.66
CA PRO A 70 -4.12 -6.35 -4.01
C PRO A 70 -3.47 -6.40 -2.62
N ASP A 71 -3.20 -5.22 -2.08
CA ASP A 71 -2.56 -5.04 -0.78
C ASP A 71 -3.39 -5.50 0.43
N ASN A 72 -4.71 -5.62 0.29
CA ASN A 72 -5.60 -6.11 1.33
C ASN A 72 -5.68 -7.65 1.40
N LEU A 73 -5.02 -8.37 0.49
CA LEU A 73 -4.92 -9.82 0.53
C LEU A 73 -3.75 -10.25 1.41
N ARG A 74 -4.05 -10.94 2.52
CA ARG A 74 -3.07 -11.39 3.49
C ARG A 74 -2.25 -12.55 2.94
N ALA A 75 -2.92 -13.59 2.43
CA ALA A 75 -2.25 -14.77 1.91
C ALA A 75 -3.12 -15.58 0.95
N VAL A 76 -2.46 -16.25 0.01
CA VAL A 76 -2.91 -17.35 -0.83
C VAL A 76 -1.93 -18.51 -0.60
N TYR A 77 -2.43 -19.66 -0.15
CA TYR A 77 -1.59 -20.78 0.29
C TYR A 77 -2.34 -22.12 0.16
N ALA A 78 -1.60 -23.23 0.25
CA ALA A 78 -2.19 -24.57 0.28
C ALA A 78 -2.36 -25.04 1.74
N ALA A 79 -3.46 -25.71 2.04
CA ALA A 79 -3.76 -26.24 3.37
C ALA A 79 -4.38 -27.63 3.32
N ASN A 80 -4.33 -28.36 4.44
CA ASN A 80 -4.91 -29.70 4.55
C ASN A 80 -6.40 -29.66 4.93
N ASN A 81 -6.85 -28.58 5.59
CA ASN A 81 -8.23 -28.39 6.02
C ASN A 81 -8.78 -27.03 5.59
N THR A 82 -10.10 -26.89 5.54
CA THR A 82 -10.83 -25.68 5.14
C THR A 82 -10.73 -24.54 6.15
N TYR A 83 -10.22 -24.79 7.35
CA TYR A 83 -10.19 -23.82 8.46
C TYR A 83 -8.78 -23.53 8.98
N ASP A 84 -7.74 -24.05 8.34
CA ASP A 84 -6.36 -23.85 8.79
C ASP A 84 -5.94 -22.41 8.47
N PRO A 85 -5.78 -21.51 9.46
CA PRO A 85 -5.34 -20.14 9.19
C PRO A 85 -3.88 -20.13 8.72
N PRO A 86 -3.45 -19.12 7.95
CA PRO A 86 -2.05 -18.96 7.63
C PRO A 86 -1.26 -18.64 8.91
N PRO A 87 0.04 -18.97 8.98
CA PRO A 87 0.90 -18.62 10.11
C PRO A 87 0.94 -17.10 10.35
N ASP A 88 1.16 -16.69 11.60
CA ASP A 88 1.14 -15.26 11.99
C ASP A 88 2.09 -14.38 11.16
N LYS A 89 3.26 -14.94 10.80
CA LYS A 89 4.33 -14.25 10.06
C LYS A 89 4.28 -14.51 8.55
N VAL A 90 3.09 -14.57 7.97
CA VAL A 90 2.94 -14.91 6.54
C VAL A 90 3.71 -13.96 5.60
N SER A 91 3.92 -12.70 6.00
CA SER A 91 4.75 -11.73 5.27
C SER A 91 6.21 -12.18 5.12
N GLU A 92 6.79 -12.75 6.18
CA GLU A 92 8.15 -13.32 6.14
C GLU A 92 8.16 -14.55 5.21
N LEU A 93 7.12 -15.40 5.29
CA LEU A 93 6.99 -16.58 4.43
C LEU A 93 6.84 -16.24 2.94
N ILE A 94 6.11 -15.18 2.61
CA ILE A 94 5.98 -14.67 1.23
C ILE A 94 7.33 -14.14 0.74
N THR A 95 8.03 -13.37 1.57
CA THR A 95 9.34 -12.79 1.24
C THR A 95 10.39 -13.87 1.02
N ASP A 96 10.41 -14.90 1.88
CA ASP A 96 11.34 -16.03 1.82
C ASP A 96 10.92 -17.11 0.81
N GLN A 97 9.82 -16.89 0.08
CA GLN A 97 9.24 -17.84 -0.88
C GLN A 97 9.03 -19.24 -0.28
N LYS A 98 8.65 -19.30 1.00
CA LYS A 98 8.31 -20.55 1.67
C LYS A 98 7.04 -21.14 1.04
N ALA A 99 6.95 -22.45 1.07
CA ALA A 99 5.81 -23.16 0.52
C ALA A 99 5.02 -23.90 1.61
N ALA A 100 3.73 -24.01 1.38
CA ALA A 100 2.79 -24.81 2.16
C ALA A 100 2.33 -25.99 1.31
N VAL A 101 2.06 -27.11 1.96
CA VAL A 101 1.57 -28.32 1.30
C VAL A 101 0.15 -28.61 1.78
N GLY A 102 -0.76 -28.88 0.85
CA GLY A 102 -2.13 -29.22 1.17
C GLY A 102 -2.99 -29.56 -0.04
N ASN A 103 -4.20 -30.05 0.20
CA ASN A 103 -5.18 -30.41 -0.84
C ASN A 103 -6.29 -29.36 -1.03
N HIS A 104 -6.22 -28.25 -0.30
CA HIS A 104 -7.10 -27.08 -0.44
C HIS A 104 -6.29 -25.85 -0.85
N THR A 105 -6.83 -25.03 -1.73
CA THR A 105 -6.36 -23.66 -1.98
C THR A 105 -7.10 -22.74 -1.02
N CYS A 106 -6.37 -22.05 -0.15
CA CYS A 106 -6.93 -21.13 0.82
C CYS A 106 -6.52 -19.69 0.52
N ILE A 107 -7.44 -18.76 0.75
CA ILE A 107 -7.19 -17.32 0.72
C ILE A 107 -7.65 -16.66 2.00
N GLN A 108 -6.93 -15.64 2.45
CA GLN A 108 -7.35 -14.82 3.58
C GLN A 108 -7.08 -13.35 3.28
N PHE A 109 -8.06 -12.49 3.55
CA PHE A 109 -7.90 -11.04 3.56
C PHE A 109 -7.52 -10.56 4.98
N PHE A 110 -6.90 -9.39 5.10
CA PHE A 110 -6.56 -8.85 6.43
C PHE A 110 -7.78 -8.57 7.32
N ASP A 111 -8.93 -8.27 6.72
CA ASP A 111 -10.18 -7.97 7.43
C ASP A 111 -10.97 -9.24 7.83
N ASP A 112 -10.55 -10.43 7.38
CA ASP A 112 -11.26 -11.68 7.61
C ASP A 112 -10.60 -12.53 8.71
N ASN A 113 -11.39 -12.97 9.70
CA ASN A 113 -10.90 -13.85 10.76
C ASN A 113 -10.64 -15.29 10.29
N LEU A 114 -11.34 -15.75 9.25
CA LEU A 114 -11.26 -17.11 8.74
C LEU A 114 -10.88 -17.10 7.25
N PRO A 115 -10.06 -18.08 6.79
CA PRO A 115 -9.75 -18.22 5.38
C PRO A 115 -10.95 -18.78 4.60
N ILE A 116 -10.98 -18.49 3.30
CA ILE A 116 -11.88 -19.14 2.33
C ILE A 116 -11.06 -20.19 1.60
N CYS A 117 -11.46 -21.46 1.72
CA CYS A 117 -10.70 -22.59 1.17
C CYS A 117 -11.55 -23.40 0.18
N GLN A 118 -10.91 -23.91 -0.89
CA GLN A 118 -11.54 -24.73 -1.92
C GLN A 118 -10.69 -25.98 -2.22
N TYR A 119 -11.33 -27.13 -2.42
CA TYR A 119 -10.66 -28.41 -2.62
C TYR A 119 -10.14 -28.58 -4.06
N ILE A 120 -8.87 -28.96 -4.23
CA ILE A 120 -8.19 -28.99 -5.54
C ILE A 120 -8.23 -30.38 -6.21
N GLY A 121 -8.49 -31.44 -5.45
CA GLY A 121 -8.48 -32.82 -5.98
C GLY A 121 -7.13 -33.53 -5.96
N CYS A 122 -6.03 -32.82 -5.67
CA CYS A 122 -4.71 -33.41 -5.44
C CYS A 122 -3.91 -32.59 -4.41
N TYR A 123 -2.77 -33.09 -3.95
CA TYR A 123 -1.88 -32.31 -3.08
C TYR A 123 -1.11 -31.27 -3.89
N ALA A 124 -1.03 -30.06 -3.37
CA ALA A 124 -0.32 -28.94 -3.95
C ALA A 124 0.75 -28.45 -2.96
N ASN A 125 1.99 -28.32 -3.43
CA ASN A 125 3.05 -27.59 -2.77
C ASN A 125 3.11 -26.18 -3.36
N MET A 126 2.51 -25.22 -2.65
CA MET A 126 2.30 -23.86 -3.13
C MET A 126 3.07 -22.85 -2.29
N THR A 127 3.86 -21.99 -2.94
CA THR A 127 4.50 -20.86 -2.26
C THR A 127 3.45 -19.90 -1.71
N TYR A 128 3.68 -19.34 -0.52
CA TYR A 128 2.83 -18.27 0.00
C TYR A 128 2.87 -17.06 -0.94
N MET A 129 1.71 -16.55 -1.33
CA MET A 129 1.54 -15.35 -2.15
C MET A 129 0.61 -14.37 -1.43
N GLY A 130 0.77 -13.06 -1.62
CA GLY A 130 -0.06 -12.06 -0.95
C GLY A 130 0.70 -10.76 -0.76
N SER A 131 0.25 -9.88 0.14
CA SER A 131 1.00 -8.67 0.45
C SER A 131 2.22 -9.01 1.34
N PRO A 132 3.48 -8.80 0.90
CA PRO A 132 4.69 -9.20 1.62
C PRO A 132 4.96 -8.39 2.89
N SER A 133 4.15 -7.38 3.23
CA SER A 133 4.40 -6.53 4.39
C SER A 133 3.18 -5.71 4.80
N MET A 134 2.80 -5.79 6.09
CA MET A 134 1.98 -4.78 6.76
C MET A 134 2.79 -3.56 7.23
N LYS A 135 4.12 -3.56 7.11
CA LYS A 135 4.88 -2.31 7.20
C LYS A 135 4.49 -1.52 5.96
N SER A 136 3.49 -0.66 6.13
CA SER A 136 3.12 0.38 5.19
C SER A 136 4.40 1.16 4.92
N THR A 137 5.11 0.81 3.85
CA THR A 137 6.19 1.68 3.42
C THR A 137 5.53 3.01 3.08
N LEU A 138 6.27 4.11 3.28
CA LEU A 138 5.77 5.43 2.90
C LEU A 138 5.20 5.42 1.46
N GLN A 139 5.75 4.58 0.59
CA GLN A 139 5.28 4.36 -0.77
C GLN A 139 3.87 3.72 -0.83
N THR A 140 3.59 2.70 -0.02
CA THR A 140 2.24 2.09 0.07
C THR A 140 1.22 3.11 0.55
N LEU A 141 1.59 3.94 1.53
CA LEU A 141 0.75 5.01 2.05
C LEU A 141 0.51 6.10 1.00
N LEU A 142 1.56 6.53 0.29
CA LEU A 142 1.45 7.49 -0.81
C LEU A 142 0.61 6.96 -1.98
N ALA A 143 0.70 5.68 -2.30
CA ALA A 143 -0.10 5.04 -3.33
C ALA A 143 -1.60 5.03 -2.95
N ARG A 144 -1.91 4.69 -1.68
CA ARG A 144 -3.26 4.80 -1.11
C ARG A 144 -3.79 6.24 -1.15
N LEU A 145 -2.96 7.22 -0.77
CA LEU A 145 -3.33 8.65 -0.83
C LEU A 145 -3.60 9.13 -2.27
N LYS A 146 -2.89 8.57 -3.26
CA LYS A 146 -3.13 8.84 -4.70
C LYS A 146 -4.33 8.08 -5.27
N GLY A 147 -5.04 7.27 -4.47
CA GLY A 147 -6.20 6.51 -4.91
C GLY A 147 -5.86 5.27 -5.76
N SER A 148 -4.60 4.84 -5.78
CA SER A 148 -4.15 3.64 -6.50
C SER A 148 -3.55 2.66 -5.50
N PRO A 149 -4.32 1.74 -4.90
CA PRO A 149 -3.75 0.75 -4.01
C PRO A 149 -2.71 -0.08 -4.79
N PRO A 150 -1.57 -0.41 -4.17
CA PRO A 150 -0.57 -1.21 -4.83
C PRO A 150 -1.14 -2.60 -5.10
N ASN A 151 -0.94 -3.08 -6.31
CA ASN A 151 -1.18 -4.47 -6.66
C ASN A 151 0.16 -5.18 -6.88
N TYR A 152 0.23 -6.43 -6.42
CA TYR A 152 1.41 -7.29 -6.49
C TYR A 152 1.18 -8.32 -7.59
N GLU A 153 1.98 -8.23 -8.65
CA GLU A 153 1.94 -9.21 -9.74
C GLU A 153 2.77 -10.44 -9.37
N TYR A 154 2.21 -11.62 -9.55
CA TYR A 154 2.87 -12.91 -9.32
C TYR A 154 2.82 -13.74 -10.59
N VAL A 155 3.97 -14.26 -11.03
CA VAL A 155 4.01 -15.29 -12.06
C VAL A 155 4.11 -16.64 -11.36
N VAL A 156 3.07 -17.46 -11.49
CA VAL A 156 2.94 -18.77 -10.85
C VAL A 156 3.21 -19.86 -11.87
N ASP A 157 4.33 -20.57 -11.69
CA ASP A 157 4.68 -21.75 -12.46
C ASP A 157 4.08 -23.00 -11.79
N ILE A 158 3.13 -23.63 -12.45
CA ILE A 158 2.47 -24.86 -12.01
C ILE A 158 3.05 -26.06 -12.77
N GLU A 159 3.59 -27.03 -12.05
CA GLU A 159 4.21 -28.25 -12.56
C GLU A 159 3.54 -29.49 -11.94
N LYS A 160 3.11 -30.43 -12.78
CA LYS A 160 2.62 -31.75 -12.32
C LYS A 160 3.82 -32.64 -12.00
N ALA A 161 4.10 -32.83 -10.72
CA ALA A 161 5.26 -33.58 -10.25
C ALA A 161 4.98 -35.07 -10.09
N ASP A 162 3.76 -35.43 -9.67
CA ASP A 162 3.31 -36.81 -9.47
C ASP A 162 1.79 -36.91 -9.75
N GLU A 163 1.26 -38.13 -9.87
CA GLU A 163 -0.16 -38.42 -10.13
C GLU A 163 -1.10 -37.72 -9.13
N TYR A 164 -0.66 -37.54 -7.89
CA TYR A 164 -1.42 -36.86 -6.84
C TYR A 164 -0.75 -35.57 -6.31
N PHE A 165 0.27 -35.06 -7.00
CA PHE A 165 1.06 -33.92 -6.50
C PHE A 165 1.39 -32.87 -7.58
N ILE A 166 1.13 -31.60 -7.27
CA ILE A 166 1.52 -30.45 -8.08
C ILE A 166 2.44 -29.50 -7.29
N ASN A 167 3.39 -28.88 -7.97
CA ASN A 167 4.22 -27.79 -7.44
C ASN A 167 3.75 -26.47 -8.07
N ALA A 168 3.33 -25.52 -7.26
CA ALA A 168 2.91 -24.17 -7.68
C ALA A 168 3.88 -23.13 -7.09
N ARG A 169 4.82 -22.64 -7.91
CA ARG A 169 5.86 -21.69 -7.48
C ARG A 169 5.52 -20.30 -8.00
N GLY A 170 5.07 -19.43 -7.10
CA GLY A 170 4.85 -18.01 -7.34
C GLY A 170 6.13 -17.22 -7.18
N LYS A 171 6.51 -16.48 -8.22
CA LYS A 171 7.57 -15.47 -8.16
C LYS A 171 6.93 -14.10 -8.22
N ALA A 172 7.19 -13.27 -7.21
CA ALA A 172 6.75 -11.89 -7.23
C ALA A 172 7.43 -11.16 -8.40
N GLY A 173 6.63 -10.72 -9.37
CA GLY A 173 7.06 -9.78 -10.38
C GLY A 173 7.22 -8.42 -9.72
N ILE A 174 8.45 -7.95 -9.55
CA ILE A 174 8.70 -6.57 -9.12
C ILE A 174 8.41 -5.64 -10.31
N LYS A 175 7.15 -5.52 -10.67
CA LYS A 175 6.65 -4.35 -11.37
C LYS A 175 5.67 -3.70 -10.41
N PRO A 176 6.06 -2.65 -9.67
CA PRO A 176 5.07 -1.72 -9.17
C PRO A 176 4.32 -1.22 -10.39
N SER A 177 3.16 -1.83 -10.66
CA SER A 177 2.32 -1.49 -11.78
C SER A 177 1.80 -0.09 -11.46
N ALA A 178 2.50 0.92 -11.97
CA ALA A 178 2.07 2.30 -11.92
C ALA A 178 0.77 2.35 -12.73
N SER A 179 -0.36 2.21 -12.03
CA SER A 179 -1.73 2.43 -12.48
C SER A 179 -2.03 1.98 -13.91
N SER A 180 -2.84 0.93 -14.03
CA SER A 180 -3.81 0.83 -15.13
C SER A 180 -4.41 2.20 -15.40
N SER A 181 -4.25 2.69 -16.63
CA SER A 181 -4.77 3.98 -17.05
C SER A 181 -6.29 3.97 -16.96
N ILE A 182 -6.85 4.71 -16.01
CA ILE A 182 -8.25 5.14 -16.09
C ILE A 182 -8.38 5.86 -17.45
N PRO A 183 -9.37 5.52 -18.30
CA PRO A 183 -9.59 6.23 -19.55
C PRO A 183 -9.87 7.70 -19.21
N THR A 184 -8.86 8.54 -19.44
CA THR A 184 -8.95 9.96 -19.16
C THR A 184 -9.69 10.55 -20.35
N THR A 185 -10.97 10.87 -20.16
CA THR A 185 -11.69 11.71 -21.12
C THR A 185 -10.99 13.07 -21.13
N THR A 186 -10.12 13.28 -22.12
CA THR A 186 -9.43 14.54 -22.39
C THR A 186 -10.45 15.63 -22.68
N THR A 187 -10.83 16.36 -21.64
CA THR A 187 -11.35 17.72 -21.80
C THR A 187 -10.14 18.63 -21.93
N ASN A 188 -9.93 19.12 -23.15
CA ASN A 188 -8.90 20.10 -23.48
C ASN A 188 -9.06 21.33 -22.58
N MET A 189 -8.20 21.48 -21.56
CA MET A 189 -7.99 22.76 -20.91
C MET A 189 -6.96 23.56 -21.73
N PRO A 190 -7.21 24.86 -21.98
CA PRO A 190 -6.34 25.70 -22.79
C PRO A 190 -4.99 25.95 -22.12
N ALA A 191 -3.94 25.88 -22.94
CA ALA A 191 -2.53 25.91 -22.56
C ALA A 191 -1.99 27.29 -22.12
N ASN A 192 -2.78 28.11 -21.43
CA ASN A 192 -2.34 29.44 -20.97
C ASN A 192 -2.94 29.78 -19.59
N SER A 193 -2.29 29.34 -18.51
CA SER A 193 -2.05 30.14 -17.30
C SER A 193 -1.49 29.28 -16.16
N ILE A 194 -0.64 29.91 -15.34
CA ILE A 194 -0.07 29.47 -14.07
C ILE A 194 1.23 28.65 -14.20
N SER A 195 2.34 29.40 -14.19
CA SER A 195 3.64 28.94 -13.73
C SER A 195 3.50 28.28 -12.34
N LEU A 196 3.76 26.98 -12.24
CA LEU A 196 3.83 26.23 -10.99
C LEU A 196 5.12 26.62 -10.23
N ILE A 197 5.16 27.83 -9.66
CA ILE A 197 6.27 28.23 -8.79
C ILE A 197 6.11 27.46 -7.47
N GLY A 198 6.97 26.46 -7.26
CA GLY A 198 7.21 25.89 -5.94
C GLY A 198 8.18 26.76 -5.18
N GLN A 199 7.92 26.99 -3.89
CA GLN A 199 8.83 27.74 -3.02
C GLN A 199 9.27 26.92 -1.81
N CYS A 200 10.51 27.15 -1.40
CA CYS A 200 11.12 26.59 -0.20
C CYS A 200 10.50 27.19 1.07
N HIS A 201 10.32 26.39 2.12
CA HIS A 201 9.77 26.78 3.44
C HIS A 201 8.25 27.04 3.44
N ALA A 202 7.49 25.95 3.65
CA ALA A 202 6.02 25.96 3.65
C ALA A 202 5.38 27.06 4.51
N ALA A 203 5.97 27.40 5.66
CA ALA A 203 5.38 28.36 6.59
C ALA A 203 5.18 29.77 6.01
N ASN A 204 6.06 30.24 5.12
CA ASN A 204 6.05 31.64 4.66
C ASN A 204 5.14 31.88 3.45
N PHE A 205 4.84 30.83 2.68
CA PHE A 205 4.20 30.95 1.36
C PHE A 205 2.81 30.33 1.28
N LEU A 206 2.29 29.79 2.39
CA LEU A 206 0.97 29.16 2.42
C LEU A 206 -0.19 30.11 2.10
N ASN A 207 0.00 31.42 2.29
CA ASN A 207 -1.00 32.42 1.97
C ASN A 207 -0.80 33.06 0.59
N ASP A 208 0.26 32.70 -0.13
CA ASP A 208 0.49 33.19 -1.48
C ASP A 208 -0.47 32.51 -2.46
N LEU A 209 -1.20 33.32 -3.24
CA LEU A 209 -2.17 32.84 -4.21
C LEU A 209 -1.49 32.20 -5.44
N GLU A 210 -0.28 32.62 -5.77
CA GLU A 210 0.48 32.12 -6.92
C GLU A 210 1.16 30.78 -6.65
N VAL A 211 1.37 30.43 -5.37
CA VAL A 211 2.01 29.18 -4.96
C VAL A 211 0.98 28.05 -4.98
N SER A 212 1.17 27.06 -5.84
CA SER A 212 0.26 25.91 -6.00
C SER A 212 0.65 24.70 -5.16
N TRP A 213 1.91 24.63 -4.74
CA TRP A 213 2.44 23.59 -3.88
C TRP A 213 3.58 24.11 -3.00
N VAL A 214 3.75 23.50 -1.81
CA VAL A 214 4.82 23.83 -0.86
C VAL A 214 5.57 22.58 -0.44
N TYR A 215 6.80 22.75 0.05
CA TYR A 215 7.52 21.66 0.73
C TYR A 215 8.06 22.14 2.08
N PRO A 216 7.85 21.38 3.16
CA PRO A 216 8.54 21.62 4.42
C PRO A 216 10.00 21.19 4.24
N SER A 217 10.90 22.18 4.16
CA SER A 217 12.34 21.95 4.14
C SER A 217 12.88 21.82 5.58
N GLY A 218 12.91 20.59 6.08
CA GLY A 218 13.61 20.27 7.33
C GLY A 218 12.79 20.46 8.62
N GLU A 219 11.49 20.71 8.51
CA GLU A 219 10.57 20.74 9.65
C GLU A 219 10.32 19.34 10.21
N VAL A 220 10.53 18.26 9.46
CA VAL A 220 10.37 16.88 9.93
C VAL A 220 11.65 16.08 9.67
N THR A 221 12.25 15.56 10.73
CA THR A 221 13.48 14.76 10.69
C THR A 221 13.19 13.27 10.80
N TRP A 222 14.10 12.40 10.32
CA TRP A 222 13.94 10.95 10.47
C TRP A 222 13.84 10.54 11.94
N LYS A 223 14.63 11.16 12.82
CA LYS A 223 14.55 10.95 14.27
C LYS A 223 13.17 11.22 14.87
N GLU A 224 12.43 12.18 14.32
CA GLU A 224 11.07 12.48 14.79
C GLU A 224 10.04 11.51 14.25
N VAL A 225 10.24 11.02 13.02
CA VAL A 225 9.35 10.05 12.38
C VAL A 225 9.53 8.65 12.95
N GLU A 226 10.75 8.25 13.30
CA GLU A 226 11.09 6.92 13.82
C GLU A 226 12.05 7.04 15.02
N PRO A 227 11.55 7.51 16.17
CA PRO A 227 12.39 7.72 17.36
C PRO A 227 13.01 6.42 17.89
N GLU A 228 12.30 5.30 17.70
CA GLU A 228 12.74 3.95 18.04
C GLU A 228 12.56 3.03 16.83
N ARG A 229 13.41 2.01 16.71
CA ARG A 229 13.44 1.12 15.54
C ARG A 229 12.08 0.47 15.30
N GLY A 230 11.45 0.78 14.17
CA GLY A 230 10.14 0.26 13.78
C GLY A 230 8.94 0.87 14.51
N ILE A 231 9.14 1.86 15.38
CA ILE A 231 8.06 2.62 16.04
C ILE A 231 7.98 3.99 15.38
N TYR A 232 6.87 4.24 14.68
CA TYR A 232 6.69 5.44 13.88
C TYR A 232 5.76 6.46 14.55
N ASN A 233 6.16 7.73 14.51
CA ASN A 233 5.38 8.86 14.98
C ASN A 233 5.11 9.83 13.82
N TRP A 234 3.90 9.78 13.27
CA TRP A 234 3.49 10.58 12.12
C TRP A 234 2.92 11.95 12.50
N ASN A 235 2.71 12.22 13.80
CA ASN A 235 1.97 13.39 14.27
C ASN A 235 2.51 14.73 13.71
N LYS A 236 3.83 14.89 13.66
CA LYS A 236 4.45 16.12 13.15
C LYS A 236 4.23 16.28 11.64
N LEU A 237 4.31 15.17 10.90
CA LEU A 237 4.05 15.17 9.47
C LEU A 237 2.57 15.44 9.17
N ASP A 238 1.67 14.83 9.93
CA ASP A 238 0.22 15.05 9.82
C ASP A 238 -0.14 16.53 10.09
N GLN A 239 0.53 17.17 11.05
CA GLN A 239 0.36 18.61 11.31
C GLN A 239 0.78 19.46 10.11
N GLU A 240 1.91 19.16 9.45
CA GLU A 240 2.32 19.87 8.24
C GLU A 240 1.33 19.65 7.08
N VAL A 241 0.89 18.41 6.86
CA VAL A 241 -0.11 18.08 5.84
C VAL A 241 -1.42 18.84 6.11
N ALA A 242 -1.90 18.85 7.35
CA ALA A 242 -3.12 19.55 7.74
C ALA A 242 -3.04 21.06 7.47
N LYS A 243 -1.89 21.71 7.77
CA LYS A 243 -1.68 23.13 7.46
C LYS A 243 -1.85 23.44 5.98
N VAL A 244 -1.29 22.57 5.10
CA VAL A 244 -1.37 22.75 3.65
C VAL A 244 -2.77 22.44 3.12
N GLN A 245 -3.42 21.40 3.65
CA GLN A 245 -4.77 20.98 3.24
C GLN A 245 -5.83 22.03 3.54
N VAL A 246 -5.78 22.67 4.72
CA VAL A 246 -6.71 23.78 5.08
C VAL A 246 -6.64 24.94 4.08
N LYS A 247 -5.52 25.09 3.36
CA LYS A 247 -5.29 26.12 2.35
C LYS A 247 -5.57 25.65 0.92
N GLY A 248 -6.00 24.40 0.73
CA GLY A 248 -6.28 23.83 -0.60
C GLY A 248 -5.05 23.72 -1.51
N LYS A 249 -3.84 23.69 -0.94
CA LYS A 249 -2.58 23.61 -1.68
C LYS A 249 -2.08 22.16 -1.72
N LYS A 250 -1.13 21.87 -2.61
CA LYS A 250 -0.43 20.58 -2.63
C LYS A 250 0.81 20.64 -1.73
N ILE A 251 1.20 19.51 -1.15
CA ILE A 251 2.42 19.38 -0.34
C ILE A 251 3.37 18.36 -0.98
N TRP A 252 4.65 18.70 -1.07
CA TRP A 252 5.73 17.73 -1.26
C TRP A 252 6.34 17.45 0.10
N ILE A 253 6.24 16.21 0.57
CA ILE A 253 6.83 15.78 1.85
C ILE A 253 8.29 15.37 1.66
N GLN A 254 9.19 15.96 2.44
CA GLN A 254 10.57 15.53 2.59
C GLN A 254 10.83 15.23 4.06
N VAL A 255 11.33 14.04 4.36
CA VAL A 255 11.86 13.70 5.69
C VAL A 255 13.36 13.94 5.65
N LEU A 256 13.85 14.79 6.55
CA LEU A 256 15.26 15.15 6.58
C LEU A 256 16.08 13.98 7.15
N THR A 257 16.98 13.44 6.34
CA THR A 257 17.90 12.34 6.69
C THR A 257 19.33 12.82 6.89
N ASP A 258 19.64 14.02 6.41
CA ASP A 258 20.94 14.68 6.51
C ASP A 258 20.77 16.18 6.77
N ASN A 259 21.42 16.68 7.82
CA ASN A 259 21.58 18.12 8.04
C ASN A 259 22.83 18.36 8.91
N PRO A 260 23.81 19.15 8.47
CA PRO A 260 25.02 19.39 9.26
C PRO A 260 24.75 20.15 10.57
N ASN A 261 23.62 20.85 10.67
CA ASN A 261 23.29 21.70 11.83
C ASN A 261 22.25 21.06 12.77
N VAL A 262 21.66 19.92 12.41
CA VAL A 262 20.56 19.30 13.16
C VAL A 262 20.80 17.80 13.27
N LYS A 263 20.69 17.24 14.48
CA LYS A 263 20.72 15.78 14.67
C LYS A 263 19.44 15.16 14.11
N VAL A 264 19.51 14.73 12.85
CA VAL A 264 18.38 14.18 12.08
C VAL A 264 18.26 12.67 12.15
N ILE A 265 19.34 11.96 12.48
CA ILE A 265 19.39 10.49 12.55
C ILE A 265 18.95 10.04 13.96
N PRO A 266 18.04 9.05 14.09
CA PRO A 266 17.66 8.51 15.39
C PRO A 266 18.81 7.75 16.06
N GLN A 267 18.82 7.75 17.39
CA GLN A 267 19.94 7.17 18.17
C GLN A 267 20.11 5.67 17.90
N TRP A 268 19.01 4.92 17.77
CA TRP A 268 19.06 3.49 17.50
C TRP A 268 19.80 3.15 16.18
N ALA A 269 19.72 4.04 15.18
CA ALA A 269 20.40 3.86 13.91
C ALA A 269 21.89 4.10 14.07
N ILE A 270 22.28 5.13 14.83
CA ILE A 270 23.67 5.43 15.19
C ILE A 270 24.27 4.25 15.97
N ASP A 271 23.56 3.74 16.97
CA ASP A 271 23.99 2.60 17.79
C ASP A 271 24.13 1.31 16.96
N SER A 272 23.42 1.22 15.83
CA SER A 272 23.53 0.13 14.85
C SER A 272 24.67 0.30 13.85
N GLY A 273 25.51 1.32 14.01
CA GLY A 273 26.64 1.62 13.11
C GLY A 273 26.28 2.43 11.86
N MET A 274 25.11 3.08 11.83
CA MET A 274 24.80 4.04 10.76
C MET A 274 25.47 5.38 11.03
N HIS A 275 26.09 5.95 10.00
CA HIS A 275 26.74 7.25 10.06
C HIS A 275 26.17 8.18 8.99
N GLN A 276 26.15 9.48 9.26
CA GLN A 276 25.75 10.47 8.28
C GLN A 276 26.80 10.57 7.17
N ILE A 277 26.39 10.39 5.93
CA ILE A 277 27.29 10.59 4.78
C ILE A 277 27.52 12.10 4.64
N GLY A 278 28.75 12.56 4.86
CA GLY A 278 29.15 13.96 4.70
C GLY A 278 29.62 14.69 5.95
N GLU A 279 29.55 14.08 7.15
CA GLU A 279 30.42 14.54 8.26
C GLU A 279 31.87 14.25 7.87
N LYS A 280 32.74 15.27 7.94
CA LYS A 280 34.18 15.04 7.86
C LYS A 280 34.52 13.98 8.91
N MET A 281 34.94 12.80 8.46
CA MET A 281 35.52 11.80 9.34
C MET A 281 36.85 12.35 9.86
N ASP A 282 36.81 13.16 10.92
CA ASP A 282 38.00 13.74 11.52
C ASP A 282 38.83 12.68 12.28
N LYS A 283 38.37 11.42 12.34
CA LYS A 283 39.17 10.28 12.80
C LYS A 283 38.87 9.01 12.00
N PRO A 284 39.90 8.27 11.54
CA PRO A 284 39.70 6.95 10.97
C PRO A 284 39.15 6.00 12.05
N VAL A 285 38.11 5.25 11.69
CA VAL A 285 37.58 4.15 12.49
C VAL A 285 38.65 3.06 12.56
N GLN A 286 39.08 2.69 13.77
CA GLN A 286 39.90 1.49 14.03
C GLN A 286 39.02 0.25 14.08
#